data_AF-A0A2S6MQQ7-F1
#
_entry.id   AF-A0A2S6MQQ7-F1
#
_cell.length_a   1.000
_cell.length_b   1.000
_cell.length_c   1.000
_cell.angle_alpha   90.00
_cell.angle_beta   90.00
_cell.angle_gamma   90.00
#
_symmetry.space_group_name_H-M   'P 1'
#
loop_
_entity.id
_entity.type
_entity.pdbx_description
1 polymer ?
#
loop_
_entity_poly.entity_id
_entity_poly.type
_entity_poly.pdbx_seq_one_letter_code
_entity_poly.pdbx_strand_id
1 'polypeptide(L)'
;MERGKPMTTGSRFAKWGLGLFIFGVFLTFGIIGHYCAGARWPNGQLFMQNITLWWACPWTLSVAAVQAGALGMVALGLTLMLAARVAPQDSMEHSAALWLCIVGLLGVFAVGYPGYFVFDAIWPSFYYSPVAAGKNAWLLAQAAFIAVYLAGAILAFSAARRALDAIPAKPATAGH
;
A
#
# COMPACT_ATOMS: atom_id res chain seq x y z
N MET A 1 10.64 -8.29 34.65
CA MET A 1 10.59 -8.58 33.20
C MET A 1 9.11 -8.71 32.83
N GLU A 2 8.43 -7.59 32.54
CA GLU A 2 6.99 -7.58 32.23
C GLU A 2 6.75 -8.33 30.91
N ARG A 3 6.19 -9.53 31.05
CA ARG A 3 5.86 -10.41 29.94
C ARG A 3 4.58 -9.90 29.28
N GLY A 4 4.75 -9.19 28.16
CA GLY A 4 3.85 -9.18 27.00
C GLY A 4 2.41 -8.71 27.22
N LYS A 5 2.19 -7.41 27.41
CA LYS A 5 0.86 -6.83 27.14
C LYS A 5 0.60 -6.96 25.63
N PRO A 6 -0.52 -7.56 25.19
CA PRO A 6 -0.81 -7.73 23.77
C PRO A 6 -0.78 -6.37 23.06
N MET A 7 -0.08 -6.32 21.93
CA MET A 7 0.04 -5.10 21.12
C MET A 7 -1.34 -4.57 20.73
N THR A 8 -1.54 -3.26 20.88
CA THR A 8 -2.78 -2.61 20.43
C THR A 8 -2.89 -2.69 18.92
N THR A 9 -4.11 -2.74 18.38
CA THR A 9 -4.29 -2.88 16.92
C THR A 9 -3.66 -1.73 16.14
N GLY A 10 -3.70 -0.50 16.66
CA GLY A 10 -3.02 0.64 16.04
C GLY A 10 -1.50 0.44 15.93
N SER A 11 -0.84 -0.15 16.94
CA SER A 11 0.59 -0.46 16.86
C SER A 11 0.90 -1.53 15.81
N ARG A 12 -0.01 -2.48 15.59
CA ARG A 12 0.11 -3.49 14.52
C ARG A 12 -0.01 -2.85 13.14
N PHE A 13 -0.96 -1.93 12.94
CA PHE A 13 -1.07 -1.15 11.71
C PHE A 13 0.21 -0.37 11.42
N ALA A 14 0.72 0.37 12.40
CA ALA A 14 1.93 1.17 12.22
C ALA A 14 3.16 0.29 11.94
N LYS A 15 3.31 -0.83 12.65
CA LYS A 15 4.42 -1.77 12.44
C LYS A 15 4.39 -2.40 11.05
N TRP A 16 3.21 -2.88 10.61
CA TRP A 16 3.05 -3.43 9.27
C TRP A 16 3.24 -2.38 8.19
N GLY A 17 2.66 -1.19 8.36
CA GLY A 17 2.87 -0.06 7.47
C GLY A 17 4.34 0.29 7.31
N LEU A 18 5.10 0.43 8.41
CA LEU A 18 6.53 0.70 8.34
C LEU A 18 7.31 -0.43 7.63
N GLY A 19 6.98 -1.69 7.94
CA GLY A 19 7.60 -2.84 7.28
C GLY A 19 7.36 -2.86 5.77
N LEU A 20 6.12 -2.62 5.34
CA LEU A 20 5.74 -2.56 3.93
C LEU A 20 6.33 -1.33 3.22
N PHE A 21 6.50 -0.22 3.92
CA PHE A 21 7.17 0.98 3.38
C PHE A 21 8.64 0.70 3.09
N ILE A 22 9.36 0.14 4.08
CA ILE A 22 10.77 -0.26 3.93
C ILE A 22 10.90 -1.30 2.81
N PHE A 23 10.01 -2.29 2.79
CA PHE A 23 9.94 -3.26 1.72
C PHE A 23 9.79 -2.58 0.35
N GLY A 24 8.86 -1.64 0.20
CA GLY A 24 8.70 -0.85 -1.02
C GLY A 24 9.95 -0.07 -1.43
N VAL A 25 10.71 0.49 -0.47
CA VAL A 25 12.01 1.14 -0.73
C VAL A 25 13.00 0.15 -1.36
N PHE A 26 13.06 -1.09 -0.86
CA PHE A 26 13.92 -2.12 -1.46
C PHE A 26 13.47 -2.50 -2.88
N LEU A 27 12.17 -2.50 -3.16
CA LEU A 27 11.66 -2.78 -4.51
C LEU A 27 12.07 -1.72 -5.55
N THR A 28 12.34 -0.49 -5.11
CA THR A 28 12.85 0.58 -6.00
C THR A 28 14.17 0.19 -6.67
N PHE A 29 14.99 -0.68 -6.07
CA PHE A 29 16.20 -1.18 -6.72
C PHE A 29 15.90 -1.96 -8.01
N GLY A 30 14.74 -2.59 -8.13
CA GLY A 30 14.29 -3.20 -9.38
C GLY A 30 14.05 -2.18 -10.49
N ILE A 31 13.42 -1.06 -10.14
CA ILE A 31 13.22 0.07 -11.05
C ILE A 31 14.57 0.64 -11.49
N ILE A 32 15.49 0.86 -10.55
CA ILE A 32 16.84 1.34 -10.85
C ILE A 32 17.56 0.36 -11.77
N GLY A 33 17.54 -0.95 -11.45
CA GLY A 33 18.12 -1.99 -12.26
C GLY A 33 17.54 -2.04 -13.67
N HIS A 34 16.22 -1.87 -13.80
CA HIS A 34 15.53 -1.78 -15.08
C HIS A 34 16.08 -0.64 -15.94
N TYR A 35 16.20 0.56 -15.37
CA TYR A 35 16.72 1.72 -16.09
C TYR A 35 18.20 1.58 -16.42
N CYS A 36 19.02 1.08 -15.50
CA CYS A 36 20.45 0.87 -15.72
C CYS A 36 20.72 -0.19 -16.80
N ALA A 37 19.95 -1.27 -16.83
CA ALA A 37 20.07 -2.31 -17.85
C ALA A 37 19.50 -1.86 -19.21
N GLY A 38 18.32 -1.23 -19.19
CA GLY A 38 17.66 -0.73 -20.40
C GLY A 38 18.49 0.31 -21.14
N ALA A 39 19.23 1.16 -20.43
CA ALA A 39 20.12 2.17 -21.03
C ALA A 39 21.40 1.58 -21.67
N ARG A 40 21.80 0.34 -21.34
CA ARG A 40 23.08 -0.26 -21.75
C ARG A 40 22.97 -1.32 -22.84
N TRP A 41 21.80 -1.91 -23.04
CA TRP A 41 21.58 -2.99 -24.01
C TRP A 41 21.18 -2.43 -25.39
N PRO A 42 21.24 -3.22 -26.49
CA PRO A 42 21.30 -2.71 -27.87
C PRO A 42 20.13 -1.79 -28.28
N ASN A 43 19.02 -1.79 -27.52
CA ASN A 43 17.85 -0.93 -27.73
C ASN A 43 17.87 0.36 -26.88
N GLY A 44 19.00 0.72 -26.27
CA GLY A 44 19.10 1.82 -25.30
C GLY A 44 18.60 3.17 -25.82
N GLN A 45 18.76 3.45 -27.12
CA GLN A 45 18.28 4.69 -27.73
C GLN A 45 16.74 4.76 -27.79
N LEU A 46 16.07 3.65 -28.13
CA LEU A 46 14.61 3.53 -28.10
C LEU A 46 14.06 3.53 -26.67
N PHE A 47 14.80 2.93 -25.72
CA PHE A 47 14.46 2.97 -24.30
C PHE A 47 14.51 4.40 -23.74
N MET A 48 15.54 5.16 -24.07
CA MET A 48 15.70 6.57 -23.68
C MET A 48 14.62 7.49 -24.27
N GLN A 49 14.12 7.19 -25.47
CA GLN A 49 13.00 7.93 -26.07
C GLN A 49 11.67 7.69 -25.34
N ASN A 50 11.49 6.50 -24.76
CA ASN A 50 10.28 6.12 -24.02
C ASN A 50 10.34 6.45 -22.51
N ILE A 51 11.52 6.79 -21.98
CA ILE A 51 11.74 7.16 -20.57
C ILE A 51 10.90 8.36 -20.11
N THR A 52 10.46 9.21 -21.04
CA THR A 52 9.61 10.38 -20.74
C THR A 52 8.23 9.98 -20.22
N LEU A 53 7.82 8.72 -20.39
CA LEU A 53 6.63 8.17 -19.76
C LEU A 53 6.99 7.75 -18.33
N TRP A 54 6.38 8.40 -17.33
CA TRP A 54 6.53 8.04 -15.90
C TRP A 54 6.17 6.57 -15.60
N TRP A 55 5.45 5.95 -16.54
CA TRP A 55 5.06 4.54 -16.58
C TRP A 55 5.95 3.70 -17.52
N ALA A 56 7.20 4.10 -17.81
CA ALA A 56 8.09 3.30 -18.66
C ALA A 56 8.55 2.00 -17.98
N CYS A 57 8.56 1.97 -16.64
CA CYS A 57 8.91 0.79 -15.87
C CYS A 57 7.65 0.09 -15.35
N PRO A 58 7.47 -1.22 -15.62
CA PRO A 58 6.30 -1.98 -15.15
C PRO A 58 6.15 -1.98 -13.63
N TRP A 59 7.25 -1.81 -12.91
CA TRP A 59 7.24 -1.89 -11.45
C TRP A 59 6.83 -0.58 -10.76
N THR A 60 6.85 0.56 -11.45
CA THR A 60 6.60 1.88 -10.84
C THR A 60 5.27 1.94 -10.10
N LEU A 61 4.17 1.50 -10.73
CA LEU A 61 2.84 1.51 -10.10
C LEU A 61 2.82 0.72 -8.80
N SER A 62 3.33 -0.51 -8.85
CA SER A 62 3.31 -1.42 -7.70
C SER A 62 4.11 -0.87 -6.52
N VAL A 63 5.30 -0.32 -6.78
CA VAL A 63 6.16 0.28 -5.75
C VAL A 63 5.49 1.52 -5.16
N ALA A 64 4.97 2.41 -6.00
CA ALA A 64 4.29 3.63 -5.56
C ALA A 64 3.05 3.30 -4.72
N ALA A 65 2.22 2.36 -5.16
CA ALA A 65 1.02 1.94 -4.44
C ALA A 65 1.34 1.28 -3.10
N VAL A 66 2.36 0.40 -3.05
CA VAL A 66 2.80 -0.23 -1.80
C VAL A 66 3.35 0.81 -0.83
N GLN A 67 4.20 1.73 -1.26
CA GLN A 67 4.77 2.77 -0.40
C GLN A 67 3.71 3.75 0.11
N ALA A 68 2.85 4.26 -0.78
CA ALA A 68 1.78 5.18 -0.41
C ALA A 68 0.77 4.53 0.53
N GLY A 69 0.35 3.29 0.22
CA GLY A 69 -0.55 2.54 1.08
C GLY A 69 0.06 2.19 2.44
N ALA A 70 1.34 1.85 2.46
CA ALA A 70 2.09 1.61 3.68
C ALA A 70 2.15 2.84 4.60
N LEU A 71 2.41 4.03 4.03
CA LEU A 71 2.31 5.30 4.77
C LEU A 71 0.89 5.55 5.30
N GLY A 72 -0.13 5.23 4.50
CA GLY A 72 -1.52 5.26 4.94
C GLY A 72 -1.80 4.36 6.16
N MET A 73 -1.26 3.14 6.16
CA MET A 73 -1.33 2.25 7.33
C MET A 73 -0.62 2.81 8.56
N VAL A 74 0.52 3.47 8.38
CA VAL A 74 1.22 4.15 9.48
C VAL A 74 0.35 5.26 10.07
N ALA A 75 -0.19 6.13 9.22
CA ALA A 75 -1.06 7.21 9.65
C ALA A 75 -2.29 6.68 10.42
N LEU A 76 -3.00 5.71 9.85
CA LEU A 76 -4.15 5.07 10.49
C LEU A 76 -3.77 4.40 11.83
N GLY A 77 -2.63 3.71 11.87
CA GLY A 77 -2.13 3.08 13.09
C GLY A 77 -1.88 4.08 14.20
N LEU A 78 -1.26 5.21 13.89
CA LEU A 78 -1.03 6.31 14.83
C LEU A 78 -2.34 6.94 15.30
N THR A 79 -3.29 7.19 14.41
CA THR A 79 -4.62 7.72 14.77
C THR A 79 -5.38 6.75 15.68
N LEU A 80 -5.35 5.45 15.40
CA LEU A 80 -5.97 4.42 16.23
C LEU A 80 -5.30 4.32 17.60
N MET A 81 -3.97 4.49 17.67
CA MET A 81 -3.25 4.54 18.95
C MET A 81 -3.67 5.75 19.79
N LEU A 82 -3.88 6.92 19.17
CA LEU A 82 -4.40 8.10 19.85
C LEU A 82 -5.84 7.88 20.32
N ALA A 83 -6.73 7.40 19.45
CA ALA A 83 -8.12 7.10 19.80
C ALA A 83 -8.24 6.11 20.97
N ALA A 84 -7.40 5.07 20.99
CA ALA A 84 -7.36 4.08 22.07
C ALA A 84 -6.90 4.65 23.44
N ARG A 85 -6.30 5.84 23.48
CA ARG A 85 -6.01 6.54 24.75
C ARG A 85 -7.23 7.20 25.36
N VAL A 86 -8.26 7.47 24.55
CA VAL A 86 -9.40 8.29 24.96
C VAL A 86 -10.70 7.47 25.04
N ALA A 87 -10.83 6.40 24.25
CA ALA A 87 -11.99 5.52 24.28
C ALA A 87 -11.59 4.03 24.09
N PRO A 88 -12.24 3.08 24.80
CA PRO A 88 -12.09 1.66 24.53
C PRO A 88 -12.45 1.32 23.07
N GLN A 89 -11.64 0.48 22.41
CA GLN A 89 -11.81 0.11 21.00
C GLN A 89 -12.30 -1.33 20.87
N ASP A 90 -13.24 -1.58 19.96
CA ASP A 90 -13.76 -2.92 19.70
C ASP A 90 -12.80 -3.74 18.83
N SER A 91 -12.29 -4.87 19.33
CA SER A 91 -11.07 -5.50 18.79
C SER A 91 -11.23 -6.21 17.44
N MET A 92 -12.44 -6.66 17.10
CA MET A 92 -12.69 -7.51 15.91
C MET A 92 -12.68 -6.74 14.58
N GLU A 93 -13.37 -5.60 14.49
CA GLU A 93 -13.43 -4.79 13.25
C GLU A 93 -12.03 -4.34 12.80
N HIS A 94 -11.17 -4.01 13.76
CA HIS A 94 -9.81 -3.57 13.50
C HIS A 94 -8.90 -4.69 12.97
N SER A 95 -9.18 -5.95 13.33
CA SER A 95 -8.43 -7.10 12.85
C SER A 95 -8.71 -7.35 11.35
N ALA A 96 -9.97 -7.28 10.94
CA ALA A 96 -10.34 -7.42 9.53
C ALA A 96 -9.78 -6.29 8.67
N ALA A 97 -9.90 -5.04 9.12
CA ALA A 97 -9.35 -3.87 8.43
C ALA A 97 -7.83 -3.98 8.23
N LEU A 98 -7.10 -4.44 9.25
CA LEU A 98 -5.65 -4.65 9.16
C LEU A 98 -5.29 -5.67 8.08
N TRP A 99 -5.96 -6.81 8.08
CA TRP A 99 -5.69 -7.88 7.11
C TRP A 99 -6.05 -7.48 5.69
N LEU A 100 -7.15 -6.76 5.48
CA LEU A 100 -7.50 -6.21 4.18
C LEU A 100 -6.41 -5.26 3.66
N CYS A 101 -5.87 -4.38 4.50
CA CYS A 101 -4.76 -3.53 4.09
C CYS A 101 -3.49 -4.33 3.73
N ILE A 102 -3.11 -5.31 4.58
CA ILE A 102 -1.92 -6.14 4.34
C ILE A 102 -2.07 -6.94 3.05
N VAL A 103 -3.19 -7.66 2.89
CA VAL A 103 -3.47 -8.50 1.72
C VAL A 103 -3.56 -7.65 0.46
N GLY A 104 -4.20 -6.48 0.54
CA GLY A 104 -4.27 -5.53 -0.57
C GLY A 104 -2.87 -5.11 -1.04
N LEU A 105 -2.01 -4.63 -0.14
CA LEU A 105 -0.67 -4.17 -0.53
C LEU A 105 0.25 -5.30 -0.99
N LEU A 106 0.23 -6.44 -0.31
CA LEU A 106 0.99 -7.63 -0.74
C LEU A 106 0.49 -8.17 -2.08
N GLY A 107 -0.82 -8.09 -2.35
CA GLY A 107 -1.39 -8.47 -3.63
C GLY A 107 -1.01 -7.52 -4.77
N VAL A 108 -1.03 -6.20 -4.53
CA VAL A 108 -0.51 -5.22 -5.49
C VAL A 108 0.95 -5.51 -5.82
N PHE A 109 1.77 -5.78 -4.81
CA PHE A 109 3.14 -6.21 -5.01
C PHE A 109 3.21 -7.49 -5.84
N ALA A 110 2.52 -8.55 -5.43
CA ALA A 110 2.59 -9.85 -6.07
C ALA A 110 2.19 -9.80 -7.55
N VAL A 111 1.14 -9.06 -7.89
CA VAL A 111 0.69 -8.90 -9.28
C VAL A 111 1.60 -7.96 -10.06
N GLY A 112 1.96 -6.81 -9.48
CA GLY A 112 2.72 -5.79 -10.17
C GLY A 112 4.19 -6.16 -10.38
N TYR A 113 4.78 -6.93 -9.45
CA TYR A 113 6.21 -7.20 -9.42
C TYR A 113 6.59 -8.58 -9.97
N PRO A 114 6.47 -9.71 -9.24
CA PRO A 114 6.70 -11.02 -9.85
C PRO A 114 5.60 -11.39 -10.86
N GLY A 115 4.38 -10.90 -10.67
CA GLY A 115 3.26 -11.15 -11.59
C GLY A 115 3.50 -10.58 -12.98
N TYR A 116 4.29 -9.50 -13.13
CA TYR A 116 4.72 -9.02 -14.44
C TYR A 116 5.27 -10.14 -15.33
N PHE A 117 6.13 -11.02 -14.79
CA PHE A 117 6.71 -12.13 -15.55
C PHE A 117 5.68 -13.19 -15.92
N VAL A 118 4.68 -13.42 -15.06
CA VAL A 118 3.58 -14.36 -15.35
C VAL A 118 2.72 -13.82 -16.49
N PHE A 119 2.35 -12.54 -16.44
CA PHE A 119 1.58 -11.92 -17.51
C PHE A 119 2.38 -11.82 -18.81
N ASP A 120 3.70 -11.59 -18.74
CA ASP A 120 4.58 -11.60 -19.92
C ASP A 120 4.71 -12.99 -20.55
N ALA A 121 4.71 -14.06 -19.75
CA ALA A 121 4.70 -15.42 -20.26
C ALA A 121 3.39 -15.78 -21.01
N ILE A 122 2.25 -15.19 -20.62
CA ILE A 122 0.94 -15.41 -21.27
C ILE A 122 0.79 -14.49 -22.49
N TRP A 123 1.19 -13.22 -22.35
CA TRP A 123 1.17 -12.19 -23.39
C TRP A 123 2.58 -11.61 -23.58
N PRO A 124 3.41 -12.21 -24.45
CA PRO A 124 4.79 -11.77 -24.64
C PRO A 124 4.90 -10.29 -24.96
N SER A 125 5.74 -9.58 -24.20
CA SER A 125 5.98 -8.15 -24.33
C SER A 125 4.74 -7.27 -24.17
N PHE A 126 3.68 -7.73 -23.49
CA PHE A 126 2.41 -6.98 -23.36
C PHE A 126 2.57 -5.55 -22.83
N TYR A 127 3.63 -5.32 -22.06
CA TYR A 127 3.92 -4.03 -21.48
C TYR A 127 4.43 -3.02 -22.53
N TYR A 128 5.31 -3.49 -23.42
CA TYR A 128 6.02 -2.68 -24.41
C TYR A 128 5.38 -2.71 -25.81
N SER A 129 4.58 -3.73 -26.09
CA SER A 129 3.82 -3.88 -27.33
C SER A 129 2.35 -3.48 -27.14
N PRO A 130 1.61 -3.15 -28.21
CA PRO A 130 0.20 -2.74 -28.12
C PRO A 130 -0.75 -3.93 -27.86
N VAL A 131 -0.44 -4.77 -26.88
CA VAL A 131 -1.27 -5.91 -26.47
C VAL A 131 -2.24 -5.46 -25.37
N ALA A 132 -3.35 -4.86 -25.78
CA ALA A 132 -4.32 -4.26 -24.86
C ALA A 132 -4.88 -5.26 -23.84
N ALA A 133 -5.13 -6.52 -24.25
CA ALA A 133 -5.68 -7.54 -23.37
C ALA A 133 -4.75 -7.84 -22.18
N GLY A 134 -3.46 -8.08 -22.41
CA GLY A 134 -2.49 -8.34 -21.34
C GLY A 134 -2.30 -7.15 -20.42
N LYS A 135 -2.21 -5.93 -20.99
CA LYS A 135 -2.05 -4.70 -20.20
C LYS A 135 -3.27 -4.43 -19.32
N ASN A 136 -4.48 -4.56 -19.87
CA ASN A 136 -5.71 -4.38 -19.11
C ASN A 136 -5.87 -5.44 -18.03
N ALA A 137 -5.62 -6.71 -18.32
CA ALA A 137 -5.73 -7.79 -17.33
C ALA A 137 -4.77 -7.57 -16.16
N TRP A 138 -3.51 -7.20 -16.45
CA TRP A 138 -2.50 -6.93 -15.42
C TRP A 138 -2.83 -5.68 -14.58
N LEU A 139 -3.30 -4.60 -15.20
CA LEU A 139 -3.72 -3.38 -14.49
C LEU A 139 -4.97 -3.61 -13.64
N LEU A 140 -5.96 -4.33 -14.15
CA LEU A 140 -7.20 -4.66 -13.42
C LEU A 140 -6.90 -5.55 -12.21
N ALA A 141 -5.99 -6.51 -12.34
CA ALA A 141 -5.56 -7.34 -11.23
C ALA A 141 -4.91 -6.50 -10.11
N GLN A 142 -4.05 -5.53 -10.44
CA GLN A 142 -3.52 -4.58 -9.46
C GLN A 142 -4.62 -3.70 -8.85
N ALA A 143 -5.52 -3.18 -9.68
CA ALA A 143 -6.64 -2.34 -9.23
C ALA A 143 -7.56 -3.08 -8.25
N ALA A 144 -7.81 -4.36 -8.46
CA ALA A 144 -8.59 -5.19 -7.55
C ALA A 144 -7.96 -5.24 -6.14
N PHE A 145 -6.64 -5.44 -6.05
CA PHE A 145 -5.96 -5.43 -4.76
C PHE A 145 -5.84 -4.04 -4.13
N ILE A 146 -5.74 -2.97 -4.94
CA ILE A 146 -5.88 -1.59 -4.45
C ILE A 146 -7.26 -1.39 -3.82
N ALA A 147 -8.34 -1.88 -4.45
CA ALA A 147 -9.68 -1.79 -3.88
C ALA A 147 -9.80 -2.55 -2.55
N VAL A 148 -9.19 -3.74 -2.44
CA VAL A 148 -9.10 -4.48 -1.16
C VAL A 148 -8.40 -3.67 -0.08
N TYR A 149 -7.26 -3.03 -0.41
CA TYR A 149 -6.57 -2.13 0.51
C TYR A 149 -7.45 -0.95 0.95
N LEU A 150 -8.12 -0.28 -0.01
CA LEU A 150 -8.98 0.86 0.27
C LEU A 150 -10.16 0.48 1.16
N ALA A 151 -10.77 -0.68 0.96
CA ALA A 151 -11.81 -1.20 1.83
C ALA A 151 -11.31 -1.34 3.28
N GLY A 152 -10.12 -1.93 3.48
CA GLY A 152 -9.48 -2.02 4.79
C GLY A 152 -9.22 -0.65 5.41
N ALA A 153 -8.69 0.30 4.62
CA ALA A 153 -8.39 1.64 5.08
C ALA A 153 -9.64 2.42 5.49
N ILE A 154 -10.73 2.32 4.72
CA ILE A 154 -12.02 2.95 5.04
C ILE A 154 -12.61 2.40 6.33
N LEU A 155 -12.55 1.08 6.54
CA LEU A 155 -13.01 0.44 7.78
C LEU A 155 -12.20 0.93 9.00
N ALA A 156 -10.87 0.94 8.89
CA ALA A 156 -9.99 1.43 9.95
C ALA A 156 -10.22 2.92 10.26
N PHE A 157 -10.35 3.76 9.23
CA PHE A 157 -10.64 5.18 9.37
C PHE A 157 -12.00 5.41 10.03
N SER A 158 -13.03 4.68 9.61
CA SER A 158 -14.38 4.80 10.17
C SER A 158 -14.41 4.41 11.65
N ALA A 159 -13.67 3.37 12.05
CA ALA A 159 -13.53 2.99 13.45
C ALA A 159 -12.81 4.08 14.26
N ALA A 160 -11.70 4.60 13.74
CA ALA A 160 -10.97 5.71 14.37
C ALA A 160 -11.83 6.96 14.54
N ARG A 161 -12.61 7.31 13.52
CA ARG A 161 -13.51 8.47 13.56
C ARG A 161 -14.60 8.28 14.63
N ARG A 162 -15.28 7.13 14.64
CA ARG A 162 -16.31 6.82 15.67
C ARG A 162 -15.77 6.94 17.09
N ALA A 163 -14.55 6.46 17.30
CA ALA A 163 -13.90 6.54 18.61
C ALA A 163 -13.60 7.99 19.05
N LEU A 164 -13.17 8.84 18.11
CA LEU A 164 -12.88 10.24 18.39
C LEU A 164 -14.16 11.06 18.58
N ASP A 165 -15.21 10.80 17.80
CA ASP A 165 -16.51 11.47 17.93
C ASP A 165 -17.21 11.17 19.27
N ALA A 166 -16.87 10.05 19.91
CA ALA A 166 -17.41 9.66 21.22
C ALA A 166 -16.81 10.46 22.39
N ILE A 167 -15.78 11.30 22.16
CA ILE A 167 -15.16 12.11 23.20
C ILE A 167 -16.11 13.28 23.53
N PRO A 168 -16.61 13.38 24.78
CA PRO A 168 -17.48 14.49 25.17
C PRO A 168 -16.76 15.82 24.97
N ALA A 169 -17.44 16.79 24.35
CA ALA A 169 -16.92 18.15 24.28
C ALA A 169 -16.69 18.67 25.72
N LYS A 170 -15.50 19.19 25.99
CA LYS A 170 -15.20 19.83 27.28
C LYS A 170 -16.25 20.92 27.50
N PRO A 171 -17.01 20.92 28.62
CA PRO A 171 -17.95 22.00 28.89
C PRO A 171 -17.18 23.30 28.86
N ALA A 172 -17.67 24.29 28.09
CA ALA A 172 -17.14 25.64 28.16
C ALA A 172 -17.21 26.05 29.64
N THR A 173 -16.05 26.24 30.27
CA THR A 173 -15.98 26.77 31.62
C THR A 173 -16.68 28.11 31.61
N ALA A 174 -17.90 28.16 32.14
CA ALA A 174 -18.59 29.40 32.41
C ALA A 174 -17.69 30.17 33.39
N GLY A 175 -17.07 31.24 32.89
CA GLY A 175 -16.28 32.14 33.72
C GLY A 175 -17.18 32.73 34.80
N HIS A 176 -16.77 32.55 36.05
CA HIS A 176 -17.19 33.37 37.18
C HIS A 176 -16.11 34.41 37.45
#